data_AF-A0A2N0Z1N4-F1
#
_entry.id   AF-A0A2N0Z1N4-F1
#
_cell.length_a   1.000
_cell.length_b   1.000
_cell.length_c   1.000
_cell.angle_alpha   90.00
_cell.angle_beta   90.00
_cell.angle_gamma   90.00
#
_symmetry.space_group_name_H-M   'P 1'
#
loop_
_entity.id
_entity.type
_entity.pdbx_description
1 polymer ?
#
loop_
_entity_poly.entity_id
_entity_poly.type
_entity_poly.pdbx_seq_one_letter_code
_entity_poly.pdbx_strand_id
1 'polypeptide(L)'
;MYYMVKEFHQAFGHEVKNSPTAISEETALNRAVWTGEEIVEFLYATAAGKEDKFKELFQGLLLGLEKAAEKITAEKKPVDDVLVAQMDALTDIEYFNQGSFVIAGVEPFNLFQIVQNANMGKLFPDGKPRFREGDGKIIKPPHWEAEFAPEGKLQLEIERQKRGE
;
A
#
# COMPACT_ATOMS: atom_id res chain seq x y z
N MET A 1 -10.33 -5.32 5.93
CA MET A 1 -8.98 -5.05 5.40
C MET A 1 -7.88 -5.52 6.35
N TYR A 2 -7.75 -5.02 7.60
CA TYR A 2 -6.67 -5.46 8.54
C TYR A 2 -6.48 -6.99 8.63
N TYR A 3 -7.54 -7.76 8.89
CA TYR A 3 -7.43 -9.22 9.03
C TYR A 3 -7.02 -9.94 7.73
N MET A 4 -7.36 -9.39 6.57
CA MET A 4 -6.94 -9.92 5.27
C MET A 4 -5.44 -9.72 5.06
N VAL A 5 -4.91 -8.53 5.42
CA VAL A 5 -3.46 -8.29 5.39
C VAL A 5 -2.73 -9.15 6.42
N LYS A 6 -3.31 -9.34 7.61
CA LYS A 6 -2.76 -10.25 8.63
C LYS A 6 -2.66 -11.68 8.11
N GLU A 7 -3.70 -12.18 7.43
CA GLU A 7 -3.70 -13.50 6.78
C GLU A 7 -2.57 -13.61 5.75
N PHE A 8 -2.41 -12.59 4.89
CA PHE A 8 -1.30 -12.54 3.94
C PHE A 8 0.05 -12.56 4.66
N HIS A 9 0.24 -11.77 5.71
CA HIS A 9 1.48 -11.78 6.48
C HIS A 9 1.78 -13.17 7.06
N GLN A 10 0.77 -13.83 7.63
CA GLN A 10 0.92 -15.18 8.18
C GLN A 10 1.27 -16.21 7.11
N ALA A 11 0.59 -16.17 5.96
CA ALA A 11 0.80 -17.13 4.87
C ALA A 11 2.17 -16.97 4.19
N PHE A 12 2.69 -15.74 4.13
CA PHE A 12 3.95 -15.41 3.46
C PHE A 12 5.13 -15.23 4.43
N GLY A 13 4.95 -15.53 5.72
CA GLY A 13 6.02 -15.46 6.72
C GLY A 13 6.52 -14.03 7.00
N HIS A 14 5.69 -13.02 6.77
CA HIS A 14 5.99 -11.65 7.14
C HIS A 14 5.73 -11.42 8.64
N GLU A 15 6.28 -10.34 9.17
CA GLU A 15 6.16 -10.00 10.58
C GLU A 15 4.69 -9.85 11.03
N VAL A 16 4.34 -10.52 12.13
CA VAL A 16 3.05 -10.40 12.83
C VAL A 16 3.31 -10.33 14.33
N LYS A 17 2.74 -9.32 14.99
CA LYS A 17 2.74 -9.20 16.45
C LYS A 17 1.38 -9.64 17.02
N ASN A 18 1.40 -10.28 18.18
CA ASN A 18 0.19 -10.75 18.88
C ASN A 18 -0.30 -9.76 19.95
N SER A 19 0.45 -8.69 20.18
CA SER A 19 0.12 -7.58 21.07
C SER A 19 0.59 -6.28 20.42
N PRO A 20 0.02 -5.12 20.80
CA PRO A 20 0.51 -3.82 20.33
C PRO A 20 2.01 -3.68 20.63
N THR A 21 2.81 -3.31 19.64
CA THR A 21 4.27 -3.23 19.74
C THR A 21 4.76 -2.21 18.72
N ALA A 22 5.65 -1.31 19.14
CA ALA A 22 6.25 -0.33 18.24
C ALA A 22 6.97 -1.03 17.08
N ILE A 23 6.84 -0.46 15.89
CA ILE A 23 7.52 -0.91 14.67
C ILE A 23 8.98 -0.45 14.75
N SER A 24 9.92 -1.34 14.42
CA SER A 24 11.34 -0.99 14.38
C SER A 24 11.63 0.06 13.30
N GLU A 25 12.71 0.82 13.46
CA GLU A 25 13.11 1.89 12.53
C GLU A 25 13.25 1.38 11.09
N GLU A 26 13.94 0.25 10.90
CA GLU A 26 14.14 -0.38 9.59
C GLU A 26 12.80 -0.77 8.95
N THR A 27 11.92 -1.42 9.70
CA THR A 27 10.61 -1.84 9.19
C THR A 27 9.74 -0.62 8.88
N ALA A 28 9.76 0.42 9.71
CA ALA A 28 9.02 1.65 9.49
C ALA A 28 9.49 2.36 8.21
N LEU A 29 10.81 2.45 7.97
CA LEU A 29 11.37 3.03 6.76
C LEU A 29 10.96 2.21 5.52
N ASN A 30 11.12 0.89 5.55
CA ASN A 30 10.73 0.02 4.43
C ASN A 30 9.23 0.16 4.10
N ARG A 31 8.36 0.18 5.11
CA ARG A 31 6.92 0.37 4.92
C ARG A 31 6.60 1.74 4.35
N ALA A 32 7.29 2.79 4.78
CA ALA A 32 7.13 4.15 4.25
C ALA A 32 7.57 4.23 2.79
N VAL A 33 8.69 3.59 2.40
CA VAL A 33 9.17 3.54 1.02
C VAL A 33 8.16 2.82 0.13
N TRP A 34 7.70 1.61 0.49
CA TRP A 34 6.71 0.88 -0.31
C TRP A 34 5.39 1.64 -0.44
N THR A 35 4.94 2.30 0.62
CA THR A 35 3.74 3.18 0.54
C THR A 35 4.01 4.37 -0.38
N GLY A 36 5.22 4.93 -0.34
CA GLY A 36 5.65 6.01 -1.22
C GLY A 36 5.72 5.61 -2.71
N GLU A 37 6.12 4.38 -3.02
CA GLU A 37 6.11 3.84 -4.40
C GLU A 37 4.70 3.90 -5.00
N GLU A 38 3.68 3.48 -4.25
CA GLU A 38 2.28 3.55 -4.68
C GLU A 38 1.79 5.00 -4.87
N ILE A 39 2.27 5.95 -4.06
CA ILE A 39 1.99 7.38 -4.24
C ILE A 39 2.62 7.88 -5.56
N VAL A 40 3.83 7.42 -5.90
CA VAL A 40 4.49 7.75 -7.16
C VAL A 40 3.70 7.19 -8.35
N GLU A 41 3.23 5.94 -8.28
CA GLU A 41 2.38 5.35 -9.31
C GLU A 41 1.04 6.10 -9.47
N PHE A 42 0.41 6.50 -8.35
CA PHE A 42 -0.80 7.31 -8.37
C PHE A 42 -0.59 8.66 -9.09
N LEU A 43 0.53 9.35 -8.84
CA LEU A 43 0.86 10.60 -9.54
C LEU A 43 1.17 10.38 -11.02
N TYR A 44 1.84 9.28 -11.36
CA TYR A 44 2.11 8.93 -12.76
C TYR A 44 0.81 8.64 -13.53
N ALA A 45 -0.12 7.90 -12.91
CA ALA A 45 -1.46 7.67 -13.43
C ALA A 45 -2.25 8.99 -13.56
N THR A 46 -2.16 9.87 -12.56
CA THR A 46 -2.78 11.22 -12.59
C THR A 46 -2.25 12.06 -13.75
N ALA A 47 -0.96 11.94 -14.07
CA ALA A 47 -0.35 12.59 -15.22
C ALA A 47 -0.74 11.97 -16.58
N ALA A 48 -1.56 10.91 -16.58
CA ALA A 48 -1.91 10.13 -17.76
C ALA A 48 -0.68 9.66 -18.56
N GLY A 49 0.39 9.28 -17.84
CA GLY A 49 1.65 8.83 -18.43
C GLY A 49 2.51 9.94 -19.08
N LYS A 50 2.09 11.21 -19.01
CA LYS A 50 2.86 12.33 -19.57
C LYS A 50 4.03 12.70 -18.67
N GLU A 51 5.24 12.44 -19.14
CA GLU A 51 6.47 12.55 -18.35
C GLU A 51 6.69 13.96 -17.77
N ASP A 52 6.53 15.02 -18.58
CA ASP A 52 6.73 16.40 -18.10
C ASP A 52 5.74 16.78 -17.00
N LYS A 53 4.48 16.34 -17.12
CA LYS A 53 3.47 16.59 -16.09
C LYS A 53 3.74 15.79 -14.83
N PHE A 54 4.17 14.54 -14.98
CA PHE A 54 4.57 13.70 -13.85
C PHE A 54 5.75 14.31 -13.09
N LYS A 55 6.78 14.81 -13.80
CA LYS A 55 7.93 15.50 -13.17
C LYS A 55 7.49 16.71 -12.34
N GLU A 56 6.56 17.52 -12.84
CA GLU A 56 5.99 18.64 -12.10
C GLU A 56 5.29 18.19 -10.81
N LEU A 57 4.42 17.17 -10.90
CA LEU A 57 3.69 16.63 -9.74
C LEU A 57 4.64 15.99 -8.72
N PHE A 58 5.62 15.22 -9.19
CA PHE A 58 6.60 14.54 -8.34
C PHE A 58 7.52 15.54 -7.63
N GLN A 59 7.96 16.61 -8.32
CA GLN A 59 8.69 17.70 -7.67
C GLN A 59 7.85 18.39 -6.59
N GLY A 60 6.55 18.58 -6.84
CA GLY A 60 5.60 19.07 -5.84
C GLY A 60 5.52 18.17 -4.59
N LEU A 61 5.49 16.85 -4.78
CA LEU A 61 5.54 15.87 -3.69
C LEU A 61 6.82 16.02 -2.86
N LEU A 62 8.00 16.03 -3.50
CA LEU A 62 9.28 16.15 -2.81
C LEU A 62 9.35 17.43 -1.98
N LEU A 63 8.96 18.57 -2.55
CA LEU A 63 8.93 19.84 -1.83
C LEU A 63 7.96 19.83 -0.64
N GLY A 64 6.82 19.16 -0.77
CA GLY A 64 5.86 18.97 0.31
C GLY A 64 6.43 18.14 1.46
N LEU A 65 7.10 17.03 1.14
CA LEU A 65 7.74 16.15 2.11
C LEU A 65 8.91 16.86 2.83
N GLU A 66 9.76 17.59 2.10
CA GLU A 66 10.84 18.39 2.69
C GLU A 66 10.30 19.41 3.69
N LYS A 67 9.27 20.17 3.32
CA LYS A 67 8.61 21.13 4.22
C LYS A 67 8.01 20.46 5.46
N ALA A 68 7.40 19.28 5.31
CA ALA A 68 6.85 18.54 6.43
C ALA A 68 7.95 18.09 7.40
N ALA A 69 9.07 17.60 6.87
CA ALA A 69 10.25 17.21 7.65
C ALA A 69 10.89 18.40 8.39
N GLU A 70 11.02 19.55 7.73
CA GLU A 70 11.50 20.79 8.35
C GLU A 70 10.57 21.22 9.49
N LYS A 71 9.26 21.22 9.24
CA LYS A 71 8.26 21.63 10.24
C LYS A 71 8.31 20.75 11.49
N ILE A 72 8.26 19.42 11.34
CA ILE A 72 8.24 18.52 12.50
C ILE A 72 9.55 18.60 13.30
N THR A 73 10.68 18.79 12.61
CA THR A 73 12.00 19.00 13.23
C THR A 73 12.05 20.33 14.00
N ALA A 74 11.43 21.38 13.48
CA ALA A 74 11.37 22.69 14.13
C ALA A 74 10.44 22.69 15.36
N GLU A 75 9.32 21.96 15.31
CA GLU A 75 8.36 21.88 16.43
C GLU A 75 8.94 21.16 17.66
N LYS A 76 9.89 20.23 17.47
CA LYS A 76 10.57 19.48 18.56
C LYS A 76 9.61 18.92 19.61
N LYS A 77 8.41 18.51 19.19
CA LYS A 77 7.43 17.89 20.07
C LYS A 77 8.02 16.60 20.65
N PRO A 78 7.92 16.37 21.96
CA PRO A 78 8.37 15.11 22.54
C PRO A 78 7.52 13.95 21.98
N VAL A 79 8.15 12.79 21.83
CA VAL A 79 7.48 11.53 21.53
C VAL A 79 7.49 10.70 22.82
N ASP A 80 6.41 10.79 23.59
CA ASP A 80 6.31 10.12 24.89
C ASP A 80 6.12 8.60 24.75
N ASP A 81 5.39 8.16 23.73
CA ASP A 81 5.19 6.76 23.37
C ASP A 81 5.30 6.58 21.85
N VAL A 82 6.31 5.83 21.42
CA VAL A 82 6.61 5.58 20.00
C VAL A 82 5.49 4.82 19.30
N LEU A 83 4.88 3.84 19.98
CA LEU A 83 3.79 3.06 19.40
C LEU A 83 2.58 3.96 19.17
N VAL A 84 2.22 4.81 20.15
CA VAL A 84 1.11 5.76 19.99
C VAL A 84 1.36 6.70 18.80
N ALA A 85 2.54 7.31 18.73
CA ALA A 85 2.89 8.22 17.64
C ALA A 85 2.88 7.53 16.25
N GLN A 86 3.36 6.29 16.16
CA GLN A 86 3.31 5.52 14.92
C GLN A 86 1.88 5.19 14.49
N MET A 87 1.02 4.78 15.45
CA MET A 87 -0.37 4.44 15.14
C MET A 87 -1.19 5.68 14.76
N ASP A 88 -0.92 6.83 15.38
CA ASP A 88 -1.51 8.12 15.00
C ASP A 88 -1.21 8.45 13.53
N ALA A 89 0.07 8.46 13.16
CA ALA A 89 0.50 8.75 11.78
C ALA A 89 -0.04 7.73 10.75
N LEU A 90 -0.03 6.43 11.05
CA LEU A 90 -0.58 5.41 10.15
C LEU A 90 -2.10 5.53 10.01
N THR A 91 -2.80 5.95 11.06
CA THR A 91 -4.25 6.20 11.01
C THR A 91 -4.57 7.41 10.14
N ASP A 92 -3.80 8.50 10.25
CA ASP A 92 -3.94 9.67 9.38
C ASP A 92 -3.68 9.32 7.91
N ILE A 93 -2.66 8.51 7.62
CA ILE A 93 -2.39 8.01 6.26
C ILE A 93 -3.59 7.22 5.73
N GLU A 94 -4.14 6.27 6.51
CA GLU A 94 -5.34 5.53 6.12
C GLU A 94 -6.53 6.48 5.87
N TYR A 95 -6.70 7.50 6.71
CA TYR A 95 -7.78 8.47 6.58
C TYR A 95 -7.69 9.27 5.27
N PHE A 96 -6.50 9.76 4.90
CA PHE A 96 -6.30 10.44 3.62
C PHE A 96 -6.45 9.51 2.41
N ASN A 97 -6.03 8.25 2.54
CA ASN A 97 -6.24 7.25 1.50
C ASN A 97 -7.73 6.99 1.26
N GLN A 98 -8.51 6.80 2.33
CA GLN A 98 -9.99 6.70 2.25
C GLN A 98 -10.61 7.96 1.66
N GLY A 99 -10.13 9.15 2.06
CA GLY A 99 -10.56 10.42 1.47
C GLY A 99 -10.35 10.49 -0.05
N SER A 100 -9.28 9.88 -0.56
CA SER A 100 -9.00 9.83 -2.00
C SER A 100 -10.03 8.98 -2.76
N PHE A 101 -10.43 7.84 -2.20
CA PHE A 101 -11.53 7.03 -2.72
C PHE A 101 -12.87 7.77 -2.68
N VAL A 102 -13.15 8.52 -1.61
CA VAL A 102 -14.33 9.38 -1.50
C VAL A 102 -14.35 10.45 -2.59
N ILE A 103 -13.22 11.12 -2.85
CA ILE A 103 -13.09 12.12 -3.93
C ILE A 103 -13.38 11.47 -5.30
N ALA A 104 -12.92 10.24 -5.51
CA ALA A 104 -13.17 9.50 -6.74
C ALA A 104 -14.61 8.94 -6.85
N GLY A 105 -15.37 8.92 -5.75
CA GLY A 105 -16.67 8.25 -5.70
C GLY A 105 -16.57 6.74 -5.87
N VAL A 106 -15.47 6.13 -5.42
CA VAL A 106 -15.17 4.70 -5.57
C VAL A 106 -15.17 4.04 -4.20
N GLU A 107 -15.95 2.98 -4.03
CA GLU A 107 -15.92 2.15 -2.82
C GLU A 107 -14.72 1.19 -2.86
N PRO A 108 -13.77 1.27 -1.91
CA PRO A 108 -12.50 0.56 -2.05
C PRO A 108 -12.54 -0.91 -1.65
N PHE A 109 -13.59 -1.36 -0.96
CA PHE A 109 -13.59 -2.69 -0.34
C PHE A 109 -13.46 -3.83 -1.38
N ASN A 110 -14.21 -3.76 -2.49
CA ASN A 110 -14.14 -4.80 -3.52
C ASN A 110 -12.81 -4.76 -4.29
N LEU A 111 -12.26 -3.56 -4.53
CA LEU A 111 -10.93 -3.40 -5.10
C LEU A 111 -9.86 -4.03 -4.19
N PHE A 112 -9.95 -3.78 -2.89
CA PHE A 112 -9.09 -4.39 -1.89
C PHE A 112 -9.22 -5.91 -1.89
N GLN A 113 -10.44 -6.45 -1.97
CA GLN A 113 -10.67 -7.90 -2.02
C GLN A 113 -10.05 -8.53 -3.27
N ILE A 114 -10.11 -7.85 -4.42
CA ILE A 114 -9.45 -8.30 -5.66
C ILE A 114 -7.93 -8.38 -5.46
N VAL A 115 -7.32 -7.33 -4.90
CA VAL A 115 -5.87 -7.30 -4.62
C VAL A 115 -5.49 -8.35 -3.57
N GLN A 116 -6.29 -8.53 -2.52
CA GLN A 116 -6.09 -9.58 -1.52
C GLN A 116 -6.10 -10.96 -2.18
N ASN A 117 -7.09 -11.25 -3.02
CA ASN A 117 -7.19 -12.53 -3.72
C ASN A 117 -5.99 -12.74 -4.66
N ALA A 118 -5.53 -11.69 -5.33
CA ALA A 118 -4.34 -11.74 -6.16
C ALA A 118 -3.07 -12.04 -5.34
N ASN A 119 -2.94 -11.43 -4.16
CA ASN A 119 -1.81 -11.65 -3.26
C ASN A 119 -1.80 -13.06 -2.67
N MET A 120 -2.96 -13.55 -2.20
CA MET A 120 -3.09 -14.92 -1.69
C MET A 120 -2.91 -15.97 -2.80
N GLY A 121 -3.30 -15.66 -4.03
CA GLY A 121 -3.05 -16.52 -5.20
C GLY A 121 -1.57 -16.77 -5.50
N LYS A 122 -0.64 -16.02 -4.88
CA LYS A 122 0.81 -16.25 -5.02
C LYS A 122 1.29 -17.50 -4.26
N LEU A 123 0.43 -18.15 -3.48
CA LEU A 123 0.72 -19.45 -2.87
C LEU A 123 0.78 -20.54 -3.95
N PHE A 124 1.74 -21.45 -3.84
CA PHE A 124 1.84 -22.61 -4.72
C PHE A 124 0.79 -23.67 -4.35
N PRO A 125 0.57 -24.71 -5.18
CA PRO A 125 -0.43 -25.76 -4.89
C PRO A 125 -0.24 -26.50 -3.55
N ASP A 126 0.94 -26.41 -2.95
CA ASP A 126 1.24 -26.94 -1.61
C ASP A 126 0.87 -25.98 -0.47
N GLY A 127 0.25 -24.84 -0.78
CA GLY A 127 -0.15 -23.80 0.16
C GLY A 127 1.00 -22.95 0.69
N LYS A 128 2.18 -22.99 0.06
CA LYS A 128 3.38 -22.28 0.52
C LYS A 128 3.86 -21.24 -0.49
N PRO A 129 4.44 -20.11 -0.03
CA PRO A 129 5.07 -19.16 -0.93
C PRO A 129 6.38 -19.71 -1.51
N ARG A 130 6.90 -19.03 -2.54
CA ARG A 130 8.26 -19.20 -3.05
C ARG A 130 8.90 -17.83 -3.17
N PHE A 131 10.19 -17.75 -2.86
CA PHE A 131 10.95 -16.51 -2.89
C PHE A 131 12.14 -16.66 -3.82
N ARG A 132 12.45 -15.59 -4.54
CA ARG A 132 13.65 -15.54 -5.37
C ARG A 132 14.87 -15.39 -4.46
N GLU A 133 15.90 -16.19 -4.75
CA GLU A 133 17.19 -16.07 -4.06
C GLU A 133 17.80 -14.68 -4.33
N GLY A 134 18.35 -14.07 -3.28
CA GLY A 134 18.97 -12.73 -3.34
C GLY A 134 18.07 -11.62 -2.82
N ASP A 135 16.98 -11.31 -3.53
CA ASP A 135 16.10 -10.16 -3.21
C ASP A 135 14.87 -10.53 -2.36
N GLY A 136 14.61 -11.82 -2.15
CA GLY A 136 13.45 -12.27 -1.38
C GLY A 136 12.11 -11.98 -2.05
N LYS A 137 12.09 -11.64 -3.34
CA LYS A 137 10.85 -11.32 -4.07
C LYS A 137 9.95 -12.55 -4.16
N ILE A 138 8.67 -12.39 -3.82
CA ILE A 138 7.66 -13.45 -3.95
C ILE A 138 7.55 -13.86 -5.42
N ILE A 139 7.70 -15.16 -5.69
CA ILE A 139 7.54 -15.77 -6.99
C ILE A 139 6.06 -16.14 -7.20
N LYS A 140 5.53 -15.81 -8.37
CA LYS A 140 4.16 -16.16 -8.79
C LYS A 140 4.13 -17.58 -9.36
N PRO A 141 3.15 -18.43 -9.03
CA PRO A 141 2.99 -19.74 -9.68
C PRO A 141 2.56 -19.61 -11.15
N PRO A 142 2.76 -20.63 -12.01
CA PRO A 142 2.49 -20.52 -13.45
C PRO A 142 1.04 -20.15 -13.83
N HIS A 143 0.06 -20.54 -13.02
CA HIS A 143 -1.36 -20.25 -13.25
C HIS A 143 -1.79 -18.87 -12.72
N TRP A 144 -0.92 -18.17 -12.00
CA TRP A 144 -1.26 -16.92 -11.31
C TRP A 144 -1.81 -15.85 -12.24
N GLU A 145 -1.17 -15.65 -13.39
CA GLU A 145 -1.55 -14.58 -14.33
C GLU A 145 -2.97 -14.80 -14.85
N ALA A 146 -3.31 -16.04 -15.21
CA ALA A 146 -4.61 -16.38 -15.76
C ALA A 146 -5.73 -16.34 -14.71
N GLU A 147 -5.44 -16.74 -13.46
CA GLU A 147 -6.46 -16.95 -12.45
C GLU A 147 -6.58 -15.81 -11.44
N PHE A 148 -5.48 -15.11 -11.15
CA PHE A 148 -5.36 -14.22 -10.00
C PHE A 148 -4.92 -12.79 -10.33
N ALA A 149 -4.40 -12.50 -11.53
CA ALA A 149 -4.01 -11.14 -11.92
C ALA A 149 -5.13 -10.12 -11.65
N PRO A 150 -4.84 -9.02 -10.93
CA PRO A 150 -5.88 -8.11 -10.45
C PRO A 150 -6.34 -7.11 -11.51
N GLU A 151 -5.52 -6.77 -12.51
CA GLU A 151 -5.70 -5.60 -13.38
C GLU A 151 -7.05 -5.62 -14.12
N GLY A 152 -7.36 -6.73 -14.79
CA GLY A 152 -8.65 -6.90 -15.48
C GLY A 152 -9.85 -6.94 -14.52
N LYS A 153 -9.66 -7.47 -13.31
CA LYS A 153 -10.73 -7.55 -12.30
C LYS A 153 -11.01 -6.18 -11.67
N LEU A 154 -9.97 -5.39 -11.41
CA LEU A 154 -10.08 -4.00 -10.94
C LEU A 154 -10.85 -3.16 -11.96
N GLN A 155 -10.54 -3.30 -13.25
CA GLN A 155 -11.28 -2.62 -14.31
C GLN A 155 -12.76 -2.99 -14.29
N LEU A 156 -13.09 -4.29 -14.21
CA LEU A 156 -14.48 -4.74 -14.16
C LEU A 156 -15.23 -4.21 -12.93
N GLU A 157 -14.57 -4.15 -11.77
CA GLU A 157 -15.17 -3.59 -10.54
C GLU A 157 -15.42 -2.09 -10.65
N ILE A 158 -14.47 -1.32 -11.21
CA ILE A 158 -14.68 0.11 -11.47
C ILE A 158 -15.86 0.32 -12.43
N GLU A 159 -15.95 -0.47 -13.50
CA GLU A 159 -17.08 -0.38 -14.43
C GLU A 159 -18.41 -0.79 -13.78
N ARG A 160 -18.41 -1.75 -12.85
CA ARG A 160 -19.60 -2.12 -12.05
C ARG A 160 -20.09 -0.94 -11.21
N GLN A 161 -19.19 -0.31 -10.45
CA GLN A 161 -19.54 0.86 -9.63
C GLN A 161 -20.01 2.05 -10.46
N LYS A 162 -19.42 2.29 -11.64
CA LYS A 162 -19.91 3.31 -12.59
C LYS A 162 -21.35 3.08 -13.04
N ARG A 163 -21.83 1.83 -13.08
CA ARG A 163 -23.22 1.48 -13.39
C ARG A 163 -24.16 1.57 -12.17
N GLY A 164 -23.63 1.77 -10.96
CA GLY A 164 -24.40 1.77 -9.71
C GLY A 164 -24.90 0.39 -9.30
N GLU A 165 -24.25 -0.67 -9.80
CA GLU A 165 -24.50 -2.07 -9.44
C GLU A 165 -23.72 -2.49 -8.20
#